data_AF-A0A7R8UNZ7-F1
#
_entry.id   AF-A0A7R8UNZ7-F1
#
_cell.length_a   1.000
_cell.length_b   1.000
_cell.length_c   1.000
_cell.angle_alpha   90.00
_cell.angle_beta   90.00
_cell.angle_gamma   90.00
#
_symmetry.space_group_name_H-M   'P 1'
#
loop_
_entity.id
_entity.type
_entity.pdbx_description
1 polymer ?
#
loop_
_entity_poly.entity_id
_entity_poly.type
_entity_poly.pdbx_seq_one_letter_code
_entity_poly.pdbx_strand_id
1 'polypeptide(L)'
;MNDTFGDQFNTTASAGQAQPEQKSEGIVPVFVQQVMCAEEGNFQMWGMTFNMVTIVGIVRHMETSSTKITYTLEDHTGQIEAHYWLEEDNPSKSPDVMVNCYARIYGSLRQHSGKKTVMIFRMFSLSGANELTTHLLEVYTARYKAERLSQKRPSDFMPMHQEHTDNSNTAGLTPHQSAVLQAIRNYMDTESGISMTQLHKSLSYIPGNELREIIEFLVTEGIIYTSIDAEHFLST
;
A
#
# COMPACT_ATOMS: atom_id res chain seq x y z
N MET A 1 -49.40 -49.60 4.58
CA MET A 1 -49.47 -49.01 5.94
C MET A 1 -48.04 -48.67 6.30
N ASN A 2 -47.50 -47.48 5.94
CA ASN A 2 -47.75 -46.14 6.51
C ASN A 2 -47.60 -46.18 8.04
N ASP A 3 -46.71 -45.44 8.71
CA ASP A 3 -46.35 -44.01 8.61
C ASP A 3 -44.97 -43.76 9.28
N THR A 4 -44.05 -42.99 8.68
CA THR A 4 -43.83 -41.53 8.84
C THR A 4 -43.10 -41.15 10.14
N PHE A 5 -41.79 -40.83 10.04
CA PHE A 5 -41.11 -39.80 10.84
C PHE A 5 -39.75 -39.46 10.18
N GLY A 6 -39.76 -38.44 9.35
CA GLY A 6 -38.56 -37.78 8.81
C GLY A 6 -38.81 -36.28 8.89
N ASP A 7 -38.45 -35.68 10.02
CA ASP A 7 -38.58 -34.24 10.23
C ASP A 7 -37.31 -33.53 9.75
N GLN A 8 -37.50 -32.61 8.81
CA GLN A 8 -36.48 -31.78 8.20
C GLN A 8 -36.14 -30.61 9.14
N PHE A 9 -34.97 -30.64 9.77
CA PHE A 9 -34.38 -29.42 10.32
C PHE A 9 -33.53 -28.72 9.26
N ASN A 10 -34.20 -27.89 8.47
CA ASN A 10 -33.59 -26.87 7.63
C ASN A 10 -33.23 -25.67 8.52
N THR A 11 -31.98 -25.60 8.98
CA THR A 11 -31.44 -24.35 9.56
C THR A 11 -30.73 -23.58 8.46
N THR A 12 -31.45 -22.64 7.86
CA THR A 12 -30.88 -21.54 7.08
C THR A 12 -30.10 -20.64 8.03
N ALA A 13 -28.87 -21.03 8.33
CA ALA A 13 -27.88 -20.10 8.84
C ALA A 13 -27.58 -19.12 7.70
N SER A 14 -28.08 -17.89 7.87
CA SER A 14 -27.66 -16.71 7.14
C SER A 14 -26.15 -16.56 7.28
N ALA A 15 -25.40 -17.16 6.34
CA ALA A 15 -24.04 -16.76 6.06
C ALA A 15 -24.11 -15.33 5.51
N GLY A 16 -23.97 -14.35 6.41
CA GLY A 16 -23.57 -13.02 6.01
C GLY A 16 -22.25 -13.20 5.25
N GLN A 17 -22.30 -12.99 3.93
CA GLN A 17 -21.10 -12.97 3.10
C GLN A 17 -20.20 -11.87 3.68
N ALA A 18 -19.21 -12.27 4.48
CA ALA A 18 -18.09 -11.42 4.78
C ALA A 18 -17.51 -11.00 3.42
N GLN A 19 -17.49 -9.69 3.16
CA GLN A 19 -16.82 -9.17 1.98
C GLN A 19 -15.39 -9.74 1.97
N PRO A 20 -14.89 -10.24 0.83
CA PRO A 20 -13.53 -10.73 0.77
C PRO A 20 -12.60 -9.58 1.17
N GLU A 21 -11.94 -9.72 2.33
CA GLU A 21 -10.91 -8.79 2.76
C GLU A 21 -9.87 -8.70 1.65
N GLN A 22 -9.73 -7.52 1.08
CA GLN A 22 -8.76 -7.27 0.03
C GLN A 22 -7.38 -7.26 0.68
N LYS A 23 -6.70 -8.42 0.66
CA LYS A 23 -5.34 -8.56 1.18
C LYS A 23 -4.42 -7.67 0.36
N SER A 24 -4.05 -6.52 0.90
CA SER A 24 -2.94 -5.75 0.37
C SER A 24 -1.64 -6.33 0.92
N GLU A 25 -0.91 -7.07 0.10
CA GLU A 25 0.49 -7.37 0.40
C GLU A 25 1.28 -6.06 0.38
N GLY A 26 1.74 -5.58 1.53
CA GLY A 26 2.49 -4.34 1.58
C GLY A 26 2.87 -3.85 2.97
N ILE A 27 3.74 -2.83 2.97
CA ILE A 27 4.14 -2.04 4.12
C ILE A 27 3.40 -0.71 4.02
N VAL A 28 2.75 -0.26 5.09
CA VAL A 28 2.07 1.04 5.11
C VAL A 28 2.76 2.01 6.10
N PRO A 29 3.06 3.25 5.69
CA PRO A 29 3.54 4.27 6.61
C PRO A 29 2.40 4.73 7.52
N VAL A 30 2.63 4.72 8.83
CA VAL A 30 1.63 5.12 9.83
C VAL A 30 2.26 5.96 10.95
N PHE A 31 1.41 6.70 11.64
CA PHE A 31 1.70 7.30 12.94
C PHE A 31 1.42 6.33 14.08
N VAL A 32 2.09 6.54 15.21
CA VAL A 32 1.94 5.71 16.41
C VAL A 32 0.49 5.66 16.86
N GLN A 33 -0.20 6.80 16.90
CA GLN A 33 -1.60 6.84 17.36
C GLN A 33 -2.52 6.00 16.46
N GLN A 34 -2.26 5.90 15.16
CA GLN A 34 -3.06 5.07 14.25
C GLN A 34 -2.94 3.59 14.63
N VAL A 35 -1.72 3.14 14.96
CA VAL A 35 -1.50 1.78 15.47
C VAL A 35 -2.21 1.58 16.81
N MET A 36 -2.10 2.56 17.72
CA MET A 36 -2.72 2.49 19.03
C MET A 36 -4.26 2.45 18.97
N CYS A 37 -4.87 2.99 17.91
CA CYS A 37 -6.31 2.92 17.66
C CYS A 37 -6.76 1.73 16.79
N ALA A 38 -5.84 0.98 16.16
CA ALA A 38 -6.20 -0.14 15.27
C ALA A 38 -6.94 -1.29 16.00
N GLU A 39 -7.65 -2.14 15.27
CA GLU A 39 -8.23 -3.35 15.86
C GLU A 39 -7.16 -4.43 16.11
N GLU A 40 -7.54 -5.53 16.74
CA GLU A 40 -6.65 -6.67 16.94
C GLU A 40 -6.27 -7.32 15.60
N GLY A 41 -4.98 -7.64 15.44
CA GLY A 41 -4.46 -8.33 14.26
C GLY A 41 -3.60 -7.43 13.36
N ASN A 42 -3.74 -7.62 12.06
CA ASN A 42 -3.03 -6.83 11.06
C ASN A 42 -3.59 -5.40 11.00
N PHE A 43 -2.75 -4.44 10.59
CA PHE A 43 -3.22 -3.06 10.47
C PHE A 43 -4.21 -2.96 9.31
N GLN A 44 -5.40 -2.41 9.57
CA GLN A 44 -6.42 -2.19 8.57
C GLN A 44 -6.69 -0.70 8.36
N MET A 45 -6.91 -0.32 7.11
CA MET A 45 -7.14 1.06 6.73
C MET A 45 -7.96 1.12 5.44
N TRP A 46 -9.17 1.70 5.49
CA TRP A 46 -10.13 1.78 4.37
C TRP A 46 -10.41 0.41 3.68
N GLY A 47 -10.58 -0.65 4.48
CA GLY A 47 -10.87 -2.01 3.97
C GLY A 47 -9.65 -2.76 3.40
N MET A 48 -8.47 -2.15 3.44
CA MET A 48 -7.20 -2.76 3.05
C MET A 48 -6.46 -3.26 4.29
N THR A 49 -5.94 -4.49 4.22
CA THR A 49 -5.22 -5.14 5.32
C THR A 49 -3.72 -5.18 5.02
N PHE A 50 -2.89 -4.63 5.92
CA PHE A 50 -1.44 -4.53 5.78
C PHE A 50 -0.72 -5.42 6.80
N ASN A 51 0.21 -6.25 6.32
CA ASN A 51 0.99 -7.16 7.16
C ASN A 51 2.11 -6.46 7.93
N MET A 52 2.59 -5.33 7.41
CA MET A 52 3.68 -4.57 7.99
C MET A 52 3.36 -3.07 7.98
N VAL A 53 3.94 -2.37 8.94
CA VAL A 53 3.90 -0.92 9.05
C VAL A 53 5.33 -0.37 9.03
N THR A 54 5.48 0.86 8.57
CA THR A 54 6.68 1.66 8.83
C THR A 54 6.33 2.86 9.71
N ILE A 55 7.16 3.12 10.71
CA ILE A 55 6.99 4.22 11.67
C ILE A 55 8.32 4.95 11.80
N VAL A 56 8.29 6.28 11.79
CA VAL A 56 9.42 7.12 12.18
C VAL A 56 9.11 7.80 13.50
N GLY A 57 10.00 7.63 14.47
CA GLY A 57 9.86 8.22 15.80
C GLY A 57 11.20 8.34 16.52
N ILE A 58 11.22 9.10 17.62
CA ILE A 58 12.37 9.22 18.52
C ILE A 58 12.38 8.01 19.44
N VAL A 59 13.54 7.36 19.58
CA VAL A 59 13.75 6.33 20.60
C VAL A 59 13.88 6.99 21.96
N ARG A 60 12.91 6.83 22.85
CA ARG A 60 12.91 7.42 24.20
C ARG A 60 13.54 6.51 25.26
N HIS A 61 13.43 5.21 25.08
CA HIS A 61 13.98 4.22 25.98
C HIS A 61 14.43 2.98 25.19
N MET A 62 15.44 2.30 25.71
CA MET A 62 16.00 1.07 25.15
C MET A 62 16.41 0.15 26.30
N GLU A 63 15.95 -1.09 26.26
CA GLU A 63 16.30 -2.14 27.20
C GLU A 63 16.75 -3.39 26.44
N THR A 64 17.98 -3.82 26.69
CA THR A 64 18.56 -5.01 26.05
C THR A 64 18.52 -6.19 27.00
N SER A 65 17.92 -7.28 26.56
CA SER A 65 17.95 -8.61 27.19
C SER A 65 18.84 -9.56 26.37
N SER A 66 18.98 -10.81 26.80
CA SER A 66 19.73 -11.83 26.05
C SER A 66 19.14 -12.15 24.68
N THR A 67 17.81 -12.14 24.56
CA THR A 67 17.11 -12.57 23.34
C THR A 67 16.52 -11.42 22.54
N LYS A 68 16.35 -10.23 23.11
CA LYS A 68 15.71 -9.10 22.43
C LYS A 68 16.17 -7.74 22.93
N ILE A 69 15.95 -6.72 22.12
CA ILE A 69 15.98 -5.32 22.50
C ILE A 69 14.54 -4.79 22.48
N THR A 70 14.12 -4.15 23.57
CA THR A 70 12.84 -3.48 23.69
C THR A 70 13.06 -1.97 23.60
N TYR A 71 12.45 -1.35 22.60
CA TYR A 71 12.48 0.09 22.38
C TYR A 71 11.14 0.71 22.77
N THR A 72 11.20 1.95 23.26
CA THR A 72 10.04 2.83 23.34
C THR A 72 10.19 3.90 22.27
N LEU A 73 9.38 3.84 21.22
CA LEU A 73 9.35 4.83 20.15
C LEU A 73 8.23 5.85 20.41
N GLU A 74 8.54 7.10 20.14
CA GLU A 74 7.60 8.22 20.28
C GLU A 74 7.60 9.06 19.01
N ASP A 75 6.42 9.33 18.47
CA ASP A 75 6.23 10.40 17.49
C ASP A 75 5.35 11.52 18.10
N HIS A 76 5.02 12.52 17.31
CA HIS A 76 4.18 13.63 17.75
C HIS A 76 2.71 13.25 18.04
N THR A 77 2.32 11.99 17.80
CA THR A 77 0.95 11.48 18.00
C THR A 77 0.84 10.53 19.19
N GLY A 78 1.93 9.90 19.62
CA GLY A 78 1.91 9.00 20.77
C GLY A 78 3.20 8.21 20.94
N GLN A 79 3.14 7.22 21.83
CA GLN A 79 4.26 6.36 22.19
C GLN A 79 3.88 4.88 22.09
N ILE A 80 4.82 4.04 21.62
CA ILE A 80 4.62 2.60 21.44
C ILE A 80 5.88 1.81 21.77
N GLU A 81 5.69 0.62 22.33
CA GLU A 81 6.78 -0.32 22.58
C GLU A 81 7.02 -1.19 21.34
N ALA A 82 8.28 -1.36 20.96
CA ALA A 82 8.69 -2.12 19.79
C ALA A 82 9.82 -3.11 20.15
N HIS A 83 9.72 -4.36 19.72
CA HIS A 83 10.65 -5.43 20.11
C HIS A 83 11.47 -5.86 18.89
N TYR A 84 12.78 -5.97 19.04
CA TYR A 84 13.72 -6.49 18.06
C TYR A 84 14.36 -7.77 18.62
N TRP A 85 14.15 -8.93 17.98
CA TRP A 85 14.79 -10.18 18.42
C TRP A 85 16.27 -10.19 18.00
N LEU A 86 17.14 -10.58 18.92
CA LEU A 86 18.56 -10.78 18.67
C LEU A 86 18.77 -12.21 18.14
N GLU A 87 19.49 -12.34 17.03
CA GLU A 87 19.92 -13.63 16.52
C GLU A 87 21.17 -14.08 17.29
N GLU A 88 21.15 -15.28 17.88
CA GLU A 88 22.24 -15.82 18.72
C GLU A 88 23.58 -15.95 17.96
N ASP A 89 23.53 -16.16 16.64
CA ASP A 89 24.71 -16.43 15.80
C ASP A 89 25.38 -15.16 15.24
N ASN A 90 24.84 -13.97 15.46
CA ASN A 90 25.41 -12.74 14.90
C ASN A 90 25.14 -11.47 15.74
N PRO A 91 25.86 -11.28 16.87
CA PRO A 91 25.69 -10.14 17.76
C PRO A 91 25.96 -8.78 17.09
N SER A 92 26.66 -8.74 15.96
CA SER A 92 26.92 -7.55 15.13
C SER A 92 25.72 -7.07 14.29
N LYS A 93 24.57 -7.76 14.34
CA LYS A 93 23.33 -7.35 13.63
C LYS A 93 22.37 -6.48 14.44
N SER A 94 22.73 -6.08 15.67
CA SER A 94 21.89 -5.13 16.40
C SER A 94 21.85 -3.79 15.67
N PRO A 95 20.69 -3.13 15.50
CA PRO A 95 20.61 -1.83 14.86
C PRO A 95 21.47 -0.81 15.61
N ASP A 96 22.29 -0.04 14.88
CA ASP A 96 23.03 1.09 15.43
C ASP A 96 22.09 2.30 15.57
N VAL A 97 21.24 2.25 16.60
CA VAL A 97 20.32 3.33 16.96
C VAL A 97 20.51 3.67 18.42
N MET A 98 20.60 4.96 18.73
CA MET A 98 20.74 5.46 20.09
C MET A 98 19.45 6.05 20.63
N VAL A 99 19.33 6.09 21.96
CA VAL A 99 18.28 6.83 22.66
C VAL A 99 18.39 8.32 22.32
N ASN A 100 17.25 8.99 22.20
CA ASN A 100 17.06 10.37 21.74
C ASN A 100 17.42 10.64 20.27
N CYS A 101 17.64 9.60 19.47
CA CYS A 101 17.74 9.70 18.02
C CYS A 101 16.44 9.30 17.35
N TYR A 102 16.18 9.89 16.18
CA TYR A 102 15.11 9.43 15.30
C TYR A 102 15.50 8.11 14.63
N ALA A 103 14.53 7.20 14.55
CA ALA A 103 14.68 5.95 13.84
C ALA A 103 13.44 5.64 13.00
N ARG A 104 13.67 4.97 11.89
CA ARG A 104 12.63 4.33 11.07
C ARG A 104 12.59 2.85 11.40
N ILE A 105 11.43 2.34 11.78
CA ILE A 105 11.21 0.91 12.01
C ILE A 105 10.26 0.35 10.96
N TYR A 106 10.51 -0.89 10.56
CA TYR A 106 9.63 -1.71 9.75
C TYR A 106 9.24 -2.93 10.58
N GLY A 107 7.94 -3.13 10.80
CA GLY A 107 7.48 -4.12 11.78
C GLY A 107 6.06 -4.61 11.54
N SER A 108 5.72 -5.74 12.16
CA SER A 108 4.34 -6.23 12.23
C SER A 108 3.72 -5.89 13.57
N LEU A 109 2.40 -5.62 13.58
CA LEU A 109 1.68 -5.37 14.82
C LEU A 109 1.51 -6.67 15.61
N ARG A 110 1.64 -6.57 16.93
CA ARG A 110 1.37 -7.63 17.88
C ARG A 110 0.57 -7.07 19.03
N GLN A 111 -0.46 -7.80 19.44
CA GLN A 111 -1.24 -7.49 20.62
C GLN A 111 -1.21 -8.69 21.57
N HIS A 112 -0.88 -8.43 22.83
CA HIS A 112 -0.93 -9.43 23.88
C HIS A 112 -1.54 -8.82 25.13
N SER A 113 -2.63 -9.42 25.62
CA SER A 113 -3.36 -8.93 26.80
C SER A 113 -3.70 -7.43 26.74
N GLY A 114 -4.17 -6.95 25.58
CA GLY A 114 -4.55 -5.55 25.35
C GLY A 114 -3.39 -4.57 25.14
N LYS A 115 -2.13 -4.99 25.33
CA LYS A 115 -0.96 -4.17 25.04
C LYS A 115 -0.54 -4.35 23.58
N LYS A 116 -0.54 -3.26 22.82
CA LYS A 116 -0.05 -3.21 21.44
C LYS A 116 1.44 -2.95 21.41
N THR A 117 2.13 -3.69 20.56
CA THR A 117 3.57 -3.60 20.33
C THR A 117 3.87 -3.77 18.84
N VAL A 118 5.03 -3.29 18.42
CA VAL A 118 5.53 -3.53 17.05
C VAL A 118 6.68 -4.54 17.12
N MET A 119 6.53 -5.67 16.43
CA MET A 119 7.60 -6.62 16.22
C MET A 119 8.47 -6.12 15.06
N ILE A 120 9.67 -5.62 15.36
CA ILE A 120 10.58 -5.01 14.41
C ILE A 120 11.27 -6.10 13.56
N PHE A 121 11.19 -5.94 12.25
CA PHE A 121 11.99 -6.71 11.27
C PHE A 121 13.24 -5.96 10.84
N ARG A 122 13.15 -4.64 10.67
CA ARG A 122 14.29 -3.77 10.33
C ARG A 122 14.17 -2.42 11.00
N MET A 123 15.31 -1.82 11.30
CA MET A 123 15.40 -0.52 11.96
C MET A 123 16.63 0.24 11.48
N PHE A 124 16.49 1.54 11.26
CA PHE A 124 17.56 2.42 10.80
C PHE A 124 17.52 3.74 11.58
N SER A 125 18.69 4.27 11.95
CA SER A 125 18.81 5.65 12.41
C SER A 125 18.57 6.59 11.23
N LEU A 126 17.89 7.71 11.47
CA LEU A 126 17.71 8.74 10.44
C LEU A 126 19.00 9.55 10.25
N SER A 127 19.35 9.83 8.99
CA SER A 127 20.52 10.62 8.62
C SER A 127 20.26 12.13 8.59
N GLY A 128 18.99 12.55 8.43
CA GLY A 128 18.62 13.96 8.37
C GLY A 128 17.13 14.21 8.56
N ALA A 129 16.79 15.48 8.84
CA ALA A 129 15.43 15.92 9.13
C ALA A 129 14.45 15.71 7.96
N ASN A 130 14.93 15.69 6.73
CA ASN A 130 14.08 15.46 5.55
C ASN A 130 13.41 14.09 5.56
N GLU A 131 14.04 13.05 6.12
CA GLU A 131 13.44 11.72 6.22
C GLU A 131 12.21 11.71 7.14
N LEU A 132 12.24 12.53 8.20
CA LEU A 132 11.09 12.73 9.07
C LEU A 132 9.95 13.42 8.30
N THR A 133 10.25 14.51 7.59
CA THR A 133 9.25 15.22 6.79
C THR A 133 8.67 14.34 5.70
N THR A 134 9.49 13.56 5.00
CA THR A 134 9.05 12.57 4.01
C THR A 134 8.11 11.56 4.64
N HIS A 135 8.43 11.03 5.83
CA HIS A 135 7.53 10.09 6.53
C HIS A 135 6.15 10.70 6.82
N LEU A 136 6.09 11.96 7.28
CA LEU A 136 4.82 12.65 7.50
C LEU A 136 3.98 12.68 6.21
N LEU A 137 4.61 13.04 5.08
CA LEU A 137 3.94 13.10 3.78
C LEU A 137 3.53 11.72 3.26
N GLU A 138 4.37 10.70 3.48
CA GLU A 138 4.09 9.30 3.15
C GLU A 138 2.83 8.80 3.88
N VAL A 139 2.69 9.07 5.18
CA VAL A 139 1.51 8.69 5.98
C VAL A 139 0.24 9.33 5.42
N TYR A 140 0.24 10.64 5.17
CA TYR A 140 -0.93 11.32 4.60
C TYR A 140 -1.26 10.82 3.20
N THR A 141 -0.25 10.61 2.36
CA THR A 141 -0.42 10.11 0.99
C THR A 141 -1.02 8.71 0.99
N ALA A 142 -0.52 7.80 1.83
CA ALA A 142 -1.04 6.45 1.95
C ALA A 142 -2.52 6.46 2.40
N ARG A 143 -2.86 7.31 3.38
CA ARG A 143 -4.23 7.51 3.84
C ARG A 143 -5.16 7.96 2.71
N TYR A 144 -4.84 9.05 2.01
CA TYR A 144 -5.71 9.57 0.95
C TYR A 144 -5.80 8.62 -0.26
N LYS A 145 -4.72 7.91 -0.60
CA LYS A 145 -4.75 6.88 -1.65
C LYS A 145 -5.68 5.73 -1.28
N ALA A 146 -5.60 5.20 -0.05
CA ALA A 146 -6.47 4.14 0.42
C ALA A 146 -7.95 4.58 0.45
N GLU A 147 -8.22 5.80 0.93
CA GLU A 147 -9.56 6.39 0.92
C GLU A 147 -10.14 6.46 -0.50
N ARG A 148 -9.38 7.00 -1.47
CA ARG A 148 -9.81 7.10 -2.87
C ARG A 148 -10.08 5.72 -3.50
N LEU A 149 -9.26 4.73 -3.19
CA LEU A 149 -9.45 3.36 -3.68
C LEU A 149 -10.72 2.71 -3.12
N SER A 150 -11.01 2.94 -1.83
CA SER A 150 -12.21 2.40 -1.18
C SER A 150 -13.53 2.98 -1.70
N GLN A 151 -13.50 4.19 -2.27
CA GLN A 151 -14.69 4.85 -2.82
C GLN A 151 -15.07 4.35 -4.24
N LYS A 152 -14.15 3.70 -4.96
CA LYS A 152 -14.45 3.08 -6.26
C LYS A 152 -15.29 1.82 -6.02
N ARG A 153 -16.56 1.85 -6.44
CA ARG A 153 -17.49 0.72 -6.22
C ARG A 153 -17.05 -0.50 -7.05
N PRO A 154 -17.29 -1.74 -6.56
CA PRO A 154 -17.00 -2.97 -7.30
C PRO A 154 -17.77 -3.14 -8.62
N SER A 155 -18.76 -2.29 -8.91
CA SER A 155 -19.61 -2.36 -10.10
C SER A 155 -18.88 -2.03 -11.41
N ASP A 156 -17.68 -1.47 -11.36
CA ASP A 156 -16.90 -1.11 -12.56
C ASP A 156 -15.95 -2.24 -13.03
N PHE A 157 -15.94 -3.39 -12.34
CA PHE A 157 -15.15 -4.56 -12.71
C PHE A 157 -16.03 -5.67 -13.26
N MET A 158 -16.54 -5.51 -14.48
CA MET A 158 -16.92 -6.70 -15.27
C MET A 158 -15.63 -7.40 -15.73
N PRO A 159 -15.45 -8.71 -15.44
CA PRO A 159 -14.30 -9.44 -15.94
C PRO A 159 -14.54 -9.77 -17.42
N MET A 160 -14.02 -8.95 -18.32
CA MET A 160 -13.88 -9.33 -19.72
C MET A 160 -12.60 -10.15 -19.88
N HIS A 161 -12.79 -11.33 -20.44
CA HIS A 161 -11.84 -12.39 -20.77
C HIS A 161 -10.35 -11.99 -20.86
N GLN A 162 -9.54 -12.69 -20.08
CA GLN A 162 -8.09 -12.55 -19.99
C GLN A 162 -7.41 -13.33 -21.12
N GLU A 163 -6.69 -12.62 -22.00
CA GLU A 163 -5.57 -13.18 -22.75
C GLU A 163 -4.27 -12.43 -22.39
N HIS A 164 -3.17 -13.13 -22.60
CA HIS A 164 -1.91 -13.07 -21.87
C HIS A 164 -1.03 -11.81 -22.01
N THR A 165 -0.31 -11.56 -20.91
CA THR A 165 1.07 -11.04 -20.75
C THR A 165 1.47 -9.73 -21.46
N ASP A 166 1.82 -8.71 -20.68
CA ASP A 166 3.24 -8.52 -20.36
C ASP A 166 3.53 -7.68 -19.11
N ASN A 167 4.70 -7.96 -18.54
CA ASN A 167 5.15 -7.59 -17.21
C ASN A 167 5.71 -6.15 -17.19
N SER A 168 4.96 -5.19 -16.63
CA SER A 168 5.53 -3.90 -16.23
C SER A 168 4.73 -3.28 -15.10
N ASN A 169 5.41 -3.03 -13.99
CA ASN A 169 5.14 -2.23 -12.77
C ASN A 169 4.03 -1.14 -12.76
N THR A 170 2.84 -1.37 -13.31
CA THR A 170 1.70 -0.44 -13.25
C THR A 170 0.68 -0.89 -12.21
N ALA A 171 1.16 -1.23 -11.01
CA ALA A 171 0.30 -1.57 -9.88
C ALA A 171 -0.49 -0.32 -9.45
N GLY A 172 -1.73 -0.18 -9.95
CA GLY A 172 -2.65 0.89 -9.58
C GLY A 172 -3.31 1.67 -10.73
N LEU A 173 -2.98 1.38 -12.00
CA LEU A 173 -3.66 1.99 -13.15
C LEU A 173 -4.98 1.26 -13.47
N THR A 174 -5.98 2.01 -13.95
CA THR A 174 -7.20 1.41 -14.50
C THR A 174 -6.90 0.67 -15.82
N PRO A 175 -7.78 -0.24 -16.30
CA PRO A 175 -7.58 -0.91 -17.58
C PRO A 175 -7.38 0.05 -18.75
N HIS A 176 -8.17 1.13 -18.82
CA HIS A 176 -8.01 2.17 -19.84
C HIS A 176 -6.70 2.95 -19.69
N GLN A 177 -6.29 3.29 -18.47
CA GLN A 177 -4.99 3.94 -18.22
C GLN A 177 -3.81 3.04 -18.62
N SER A 178 -3.90 1.74 -18.31
CA SER A 178 -2.90 0.75 -18.72
C SER A 178 -2.82 0.62 -20.23
N ALA A 179 -3.97 0.56 -20.92
CA ALA A 179 -4.02 0.50 -22.37
C ALA A 179 -3.43 1.74 -23.05
N VAL A 180 -3.72 2.94 -22.52
CA VAL A 180 -3.12 4.19 -23.00
C VAL A 180 -1.61 4.21 -22.77
N LEU A 181 -1.14 3.83 -21.58
CA LEU A 181 0.29 3.78 -21.28
C LEU A 181 1.03 2.76 -22.15
N GLN A 182 0.45 1.58 -22.37
CA GLN A 182 1.02 0.56 -23.25
C GLN A 182 1.08 1.07 -24.70
N ALA A 183 0.03 1.75 -25.17
CA ALA A 183 0.03 2.36 -26.49
C ALA A 183 1.13 3.42 -26.63
N ILE A 184 1.40 4.22 -25.60
CA ILE A 184 2.50 5.20 -25.60
C ILE A 184 3.87 4.51 -25.61
N ARG A 185 4.03 3.46 -24.80
CA ARG A 185 5.30 2.71 -24.71
C ARG A 185 5.72 2.06 -26.02
N ASN A 186 4.75 1.63 -26.83
CA ASN A 186 5.03 1.07 -28.15
C ASN A 186 5.69 2.06 -29.12
N TYR A 187 5.74 3.36 -28.79
CA TYR A 187 6.35 4.42 -29.59
C TYR A 187 7.58 5.05 -28.91
N MET A 188 8.12 4.44 -27.85
CA MET A 188 9.33 4.93 -27.18
C MET A 188 10.56 5.01 -28.10
N ASP A 189 10.64 4.14 -29.10
CA ASP A 189 11.76 4.09 -30.05
C ASP A 189 11.67 5.16 -31.16
N THR A 190 10.61 5.98 -31.16
CA THR A 190 10.41 7.06 -32.14
C THR A 190 10.84 8.41 -31.59
N GLU A 191 11.49 9.25 -32.40
CA GLU A 191 11.98 10.57 -31.98
C GLU A 191 10.85 11.52 -31.51
N SER A 192 9.65 11.36 -32.06
CA SER A 192 8.49 12.19 -31.74
C SER A 192 7.57 11.61 -30.68
N GLY A 193 7.64 10.32 -30.36
CA GLY A 193 6.59 9.64 -29.59
C GLY A 193 5.26 9.56 -30.35
N ILE A 194 4.17 9.30 -29.61
CA ILE A 194 2.82 9.17 -30.17
C ILE A 194 2.01 10.46 -29.99
N SER A 195 1.29 10.87 -31.03
CA SER A 195 0.39 12.03 -30.98
C SER A 195 -0.98 11.71 -30.37
N MET A 196 -1.64 12.73 -29.83
CA MET A 196 -3.03 12.66 -29.35
C MET A 196 -3.99 12.09 -30.40
N THR A 197 -3.83 12.49 -31.65
CA THR A 197 -4.67 12.03 -32.77
C THR A 197 -4.43 10.55 -33.07
N GLN A 198 -3.19 10.08 -32.99
CA GLN A 198 -2.85 8.66 -33.17
C GLN A 198 -3.38 7.81 -32.03
N LEU A 199 -3.28 8.28 -30.78
CA LEU A 199 -3.86 7.62 -29.61
C LEU A 199 -5.38 7.46 -29.75
N HIS A 200 -6.07 8.52 -30.16
CA HIS A 200 -7.52 8.47 -30.38
C HIS A 200 -7.91 7.51 -31.51
N LYS A 201 -7.02 7.29 -32.49
CA LYS A 201 -7.24 6.32 -33.57
C LYS A 201 -6.98 4.87 -33.12
N SER A 202 -5.92 4.62 -32.35
CA SER A 202 -5.57 3.28 -31.85
C SER A 202 -6.48 2.80 -30.74
N LEU A 203 -7.02 3.74 -29.96
CA LEU A 203 -7.89 3.47 -28.80
C LEU A 203 -9.28 4.04 -29.05
N SER A 204 -9.86 3.78 -30.23
CA SER A 204 -11.16 4.34 -30.64
C SER A 204 -12.34 3.90 -29.76
N TYR A 205 -12.14 2.87 -28.93
CA TYR A 205 -13.11 2.40 -27.95
C TYR A 205 -13.13 3.26 -26.67
N ILE A 206 -12.11 4.09 -26.44
CA ILE A 206 -12.04 5.04 -25.33
C ILE A 206 -12.58 6.39 -25.84
N PRO A 207 -13.60 6.99 -25.18
CA PRO A 207 -14.12 8.28 -25.58
C PRO A 207 -13.05 9.38 -25.41
N GLY A 208 -12.99 10.32 -26.36
CA GLY A 208 -11.93 11.33 -26.41
C GLY A 208 -11.80 12.22 -25.16
N ASN A 209 -12.89 12.46 -24.43
CA ASN A 209 -12.84 13.17 -23.15
C ASN A 209 -12.12 12.35 -22.07
N GLU A 210 -12.44 11.06 -21.96
CA GLU A 210 -11.78 10.14 -21.03
C GLU A 210 -10.31 9.93 -21.39
N LEU A 211 -9.98 9.85 -22.69
CA LEU A 211 -8.59 9.77 -23.15
C LEU A 211 -7.77 10.99 -22.72
N ARG A 212 -8.33 12.21 -22.79
CA ARG A 212 -7.66 13.43 -22.31
C ARG A 212 -7.42 13.41 -20.81
N GLU A 213 -8.43 13.03 -20.02
CA GLU A 213 -8.31 12.92 -18.57
C GLU A 213 -7.25 11.89 -18.16
N ILE A 214 -7.18 10.75 -18.86
CA ILE A 214 -6.16 9.72 -18.65
C ILE A 214 -4.77 10.27 -18.93
N ILE A 215 -4.57 10.97 -20.05
CA ILE A 215 -3.27 11.54 -20.42
C ILE A 215 -2.84 12.61 -19.41
N GLU A 216 -3.75 13.50 -19.01
CA GLU A 216 -3.47 14.53 -18.00
C GLU A 216 -3.07 13.90 -16.66
N PHE A 217 -3.76 12.84 -16.25
CA PHE A 217 -3.40 12.07 -15.07
C PHE A 217 -2.01 11.44 -15.18
N LEU A 218 -1.70 10.76 -16.30
CA LEU A 218 -0.41 10.10 -16.51
C LEU A 218 0.75 11.10 -16.54
N VAL A 219 0.54 12.31 -17.10
CA VAL A 219 1.52 13.41 -17.07
C VAL A 219 1.70 13.93 -15.65
N THR A 220 0.61 14.16 -14.92
CA THR A 220 0.64 14.71 -13.55
C THR A 220 1.34 13.77 -12.57
N GLU A 221 1.14 12.46 -12.72
CA GLU A 221 1.84 11.44 -11.92
C GLU A 221 3.29 11.20 -12.38
N GLY A 222 3.75 11.88 -13.43
CA GLY A 222 5.11 11.75 -13.96
C GLY A 222 5.40 10.42 -14.67
N ILE A 223 4.35 9.68 -15.07
CA ILE A 223 4.47 8.38 -15.73
C ILE A 223 4.79 8.57 -17.22
N ILE A 224 4.29 9.65 -17.83
CA ILE A 224 4.59 10.07 -19.20
C ILE A 224 4.95 11.56 -19.22
N TYR A 225 5.59 12.02 -20.29
CA TYR A 225 5.93 13.43 -20.52
C TYR A 225 5.67 13.83 -21.97
N THR A 226 5.54 15.14 -22.22
CA THR A 226 5.40 15.70 -23.56
C THR A 226 6.75 15.82 -24.26
N SER A 227 6.84 15.47 -25.54
CA SER A 227 8.09 15.46 -26.30
C SER A 227 8.27 16.75 -27.13
N ILE A 228 8.01 16.69 -28.43
CA ILE A 228 8.28 17.74 -29.43
C ILE A 228 7.26 18.87 -29.40
N ASP A 229 6.03 18.58 -28.96
CA ASP A 229 4.96 19.56 -28.78
C ASP A 229 4.01 19.11 -27.66
N ALA A 230 2.96 19.91 -27.43
CA ALA A 230 1.98 19.68 -26.36
C ALA A 230 1.03 18.48 -26.62
N GLU A 231 1.05 17.90 -27.81
CA GLU A 231 0.18 16.78 -28.21
C GLU A 231 0.95 15.48 -28.50
N HIS A 232 2.27 15.44 -28.28
CA HIS A 232 3.10 14.25 -28.43
C HIS A 232 3.63 13.75 -27.09
N PHE A 233 3.49 12.44 -26.85
CA PHE A 233 3.76 11.83 -25.54
C PHE A 233 4.77 10.68 -25.62
N LEU A 234 5.63 10.61 -24.60
CA LEU A 234 6.59 9.53 -24.36
C LEU A 234 6.46 9.05 -22.91
N SER A 235 6.77 7.78 -22.65
CA SER A 235 6.85 7.25 -21.28
C SER A 235 8.15 7.70 -20.63
N THR A 236 8.10 8.03 -19.33
CA THR A 236 9.29 8.26 -18.49
C THR A 236 10.11 6.99 -18.31
#